data_AF-Q5P423-F1
#
_entry.id   AF-Q5P423-F1
#
_cell.length_a   1.000
_cell.length_b   1.000
_cell.length_c   1.000
_cell.angle_alpha   90.00
_cell.angle_beta   90.00
_cell.angle_gamma   90.00
#
_symmetry.space_group_name_H-M   'P 1'
#
loop_
_entity.id
_entity.type
_entity.pdbx_description
1 polymer ?
#
loop_
_entity_poly.entity_id
_entity_poly.type
_entity_poly.pdbx_seq_one_letter_code
_entity_poly.pdbx_strand_id
1 'polypeptide(L)'
;MGSWGQVLQFGKALRRLQPDYPLWRDFAYEYEHDRLAIDLINGSELLRDWVDDPGATPADLEALAQPDEAAWRQEREAFVLYR
;
A
#
# COMPACT_ATOMS: atom_id res chain seq x y z
N MET A 1 0.64 -13.85 4.94
CA MET A 1 0.10 -12.54 5.38
C MET A 1 1.07 -11.93 6.39
N GLY A 2 2.01 -11.12 5.92
CA GLY A 2 2.87 -10.33 6.81
C GLY A 2 2.05 -9.33 7.63
N SER A 3 2.59 -8.86 8.76
CA SER A 3 1.87 -8.03 9.75
C SER A 3 1.31 -6.69 9.24
N TRP A 4 1.59 -6.31 7.99
CA TRP A 4 1.19 -5.03 7.39
C TRP A 4 -0.22 -5.03 6.78
N GLY A 5 -0.75 -6.20 6.37
CA GLY A 5 -2.07 -6.29 5.72
C GLY A 5 -3.25 -5.87 6.62
N GLN A 6 -3.07 -5.94 7.94
CA GLN A 6 -4.12 -5.60 8.91
C GLN A 6 -4.47 -4.12 8.93
N VAL A 7 -3.49 -3.23 8.73
CA VAL A 7 -3.70 -1.77 8.72
C VAL A 7 -4.51 -1.35 7.49
N LEU A 8 -4.26 -1.99 6.36
CA LEU A 8 -4.96 -1.71 5.09
C LEU A 8 -6.41 -2.18 5.10
N GLN A 9 -6.66 -3.35 5.70
CA GLN A 9 -8.01 -3.86 5.93
C GLN A 9 -8.82 -2.95 6.88
N PHE A 10 -8.16 -2.33 7.86
CA PHE A 10 -8.78 -1.32 8.71
C PHE A 10 -9.17 -0.05 7.92
N GLY A 11 -8.32 0.42 6.99
CA GLY A 11 -8.64 1.53 6.08
C GLY A 11 -9.91 1.26 5.24
N LYS A 12 -10.02 0.08 4.63
CA LYS A 12 -11.24 -0.36 3.92
C LYS A 12 -12.46 -0.42 4.84
N ALA A 13 -12.30 -0.93 6.07
CA ALA A 13 -13.39 -0.98 7.04
C ALA A 13 -13.88 0.43 7.41
N LEU A 14 -12.96 1.39 7.61
CA LEU A 14 -13.31 2.79 7.85
C LEU A 14 -14.06 3.40 6.67
N ARG A 15 -13.61 3.18 5.43
CA ARG A 15 -14.32 3.64 4.23
C ARG A 15 -15.75 3.13 4.15
N ARG A 16 -16.00 1.89 4.57
CA ARG A 16 -17.35 1.30 4.60
C ARG A 16 -18.22 1.85 5.74
N LEU A 17 -17.62 2.09 6.91
CA LEU A 17 -18.36 2.51 8.13
C LEU A 17 -18.61 4.02 8.17
N GLN A 18 -17.68 4.82 7.67
CA GLN A 18 -17.75 6.28 7.63
C GLN A 18 -17.19 6.79 6.29
N PRO A 19 -18.01 6.79 5.22
CA PRO A 19 -17.57 7.19 3.88
C PRO A 19 -17.01 8.62 3.81
N ASP A 20 -17.56 9.52 4.63
CA ASP A 20 -17.18 10.93 4.72
C ASP A 20 -15.93 11.17 5.58
N TYR A 21 -15.37 10.13 6.20
CA TYR A 21 -14.16 10.27 7.00
C TYR A 21 -12.98 10.60 6.07
N PRO A 22 -12.22 11.68 6.34
CA PRO A 22 -11.06 12.06 5.54
C PRO A 22 -9.89 11.12 5.83
N LEU A 23 -9.96 9.90 5.28
CA LEU A 23 -8.98 8.82 5.45
C LEU A 23 -7.60 9.24 4.94
N TRP A 24 -7.59 9.87 3.78
CA TRP A 24 -6.39 10.43 3.17
C TRP A 24 -6.22 11.86 3.62
N ARG A 25 -5.33 12.05 4.60
CA ARG A 25 -5.00 13.38 5.08
C ARG A 25 -4.11 14.06 4.05
N ASP A 26 -4.58 15.18 3.54
CA ASP A 26 -3.82 16.09 2.68
C ASP A 26 -3.06 17.07 3.57
N PHE A 27 -1.80 16.76 3.86
CA PHE A 27 -0.86 17.66 4.51
C PHE A 27 0.50 17.53 3.86
N ALA A 28 1.20 18.66 3.75
CA ALA A 28 2.57 18.70 3.27
C ALA A 28 3.44 17.74 4.10
N TYR A 29 4.07 16.77 3.44
CA TYR A 29 4.98 15.83 4.08
C TYR A 29 6.42 16.22 3.73
N GLU A 30 7.14 16.74 4.71
CA GLU A 30 8.47 17.34 4.55
C GLU A 30 8.52 18.40 3.42
N TYR A 31 9.02 18.04 2.24
CA TYR A 31 9.20 18.93 1.09
C TYR A 31 8.25 18.64 -0.07
N GLU A 32 7.41 17.61 0.05
CA GLU A 32 6.44 17.27 -0.97
C GLU A 32 5.09 17.89 -0.63
N HIS A 33 4.57 18.68 -1.57
CA HIS A 33 3.30 19.40 -1.44
C HIS A 33 2.23 18.89 -2.41
N ASP A 34 2.62 18.14 -3.43
CA ASP A 34 1.74 17.80 -4.56
C ASP A 34 1.17 16.37 -4.45
N ARG A 35 1.72 15.55 -3.55
CA ARG A 35 1.34 14.14 -3.40
C ARG A 35 0.93 13.82 -1.96
N LEU A 36 -0.08 12.97 -1.83
CA LEU A 36 -0.51 12.47 -0.53
C LEU A 36 0.61 11.64 0.11
N ALA A 37 0.72 11.74 1.44
CA ALA A 37 1.73 10.99 2.20
C ALA A 37 1.69 9.47 1.93
N ILE A 38 0.50 8.90 1.70
CA ILE A 38 0.36 7.47 1.36
C ILE A 38 0.99 7.13 0.01
N ASP A 39 0.80 7.98 -1.00
CA ASP A 39 1.32 7.76 -2.35
C ASP A 39 2.84 7.96 -2.38
N LEU A 40 3.37 8.83 -1.51
CA LEU A 40 4.80 9.05 -1.33
C LEU A 40 5.47 7.86 -0.64
N ILE A 41 4.92 7.41 0.49
CA ILE A 41 5.48 6.29 1.26
C ILE A 41 5.43 5.00 0.45
N ASN A 42 4.32 4.77 -0.27
CA ASN A 42 4.16 3.59 -1.12
C ASN A 42 4.90 3.71 -2.47
N GLY A 43 5.28 4.93 -2.87
CA GLY A 43 5.87 5.22 -4.17
C GLY A 43 4.89 5.18 -5.35
N SER A 44 3.61 4.84 -5.12
CA SER A 44 2.56 4.81 -6.14
C SER A 44 1.16 4.96 -5.53
N GLU A 45 0.19 5.33 -6.36
CA GLU A 45 -1.23 5.47 -5.97
C GLU A 45 -1.96 4.12 -5.86
N LEU A 46 -1.35 3.02 -6.35
CA LEU A 46 -1.99 1.70 -6.46
C LEU A 46 -2.56 1.18 -5.13
N LEU A 47 -1.85 1.44 -4.03
CA LEU A 47 -2.30 1.02 -2.70
C LEU A 47 -3.52 1.82 -2.23
N ARG A 48 -3.52 3.13 -2.47
CA ARG A 48 -4.63 4.01 -2.15
C ARG A 48 -5.86 3.62 -2.96
N ASP A 49 -5.68 3.40 -4.26
CA ASP A 49 -6.75 2.98 -5.17
C ASP A 49 -7.31 1.61 -4.77
N TRP A 50 -6.46 0.66 -4.36
CA TRP A 50 -6.92 -0.61 -3.81
C TRP A 50 -7.75 -0.42 -2.52
N VAL A 51 -7.36 0.49 -1.61
CA VAL A 51 -8.14 0.77 -0.39
C VAL A 51 -9.48 1.43 -0.72
N ASP A 52 -9.52 2.35 -1.68
CA ASP A 52 -10.72 3.07 -2.08
C ASP A 52 -11.71 2.21 -2.92
N ASP A 53 -11.24 1.17 -3.60
CA ASP A 53 -12.11 0.22 -4.31
C ASP A 53 -12.87 -0.69 -3.32
N PRO A 54 -14.21 -0.62 -3.21
CA PRO A 54 -14.98 -1.48 -2.31
C PRO A 54 -15.01 -2.96 -2.75
N GLY A 55 -14.73 -3.25 -4.02
CA GLY A 55 -14.70 -4.60 -4.58
C GLY A 55 -13.34 -5.29 -4.44
N ALA A 56 -12.27 -4.54 -4.26
CA ALA A 56 -10.93 -5.10 -4.17
C ALA A 56 -10.71 -5.90 -2.89
N THR A 57 -10.12 -7.08 -3.04
CA THR A 57 -9.89 -8.09 -2.02
C THR A 57 -8.41 -8.16 -1.61
N PRO A 58 -8.06 -8.79 -0.48
CA PRO A 58 -6.67 -9.03 -0.11
C PRO A 58 -5.86 -9.80 -1.16
N ALA A 59 -6.50 -10.66 -1.95
CA ALA A 59 -5.83 -11.39 -3.01
C ALA A 59 -5.40 -10.47 -4.16
N ASP A 60 -6.18 -9.42 -4.45
CA ASP A 60 -5.84 -8.44 -5.47
C ASP A 60 -4.60 -7.63 -5.07
N LEU A 61 -4.46 -7.30 -3.79
CA LEU A 61 -3.26 -6.64 -3.27
C LEU A 61 -2.03 -7.55 -3.35
N GLU A 62 -2.17 -8.83 -2.99
CA GLU A 62 -1.09 -9.81 -3.13
C GLU A 62 -0.65 -9.94 -4.59
N ALA A 63 -1.61 -9.95 -5.52
CA ALA A 63 -1.33 -10.01 -6.96
C ALA A 63 -0.60 -8.75 -7.46
N LEU A 64 -0.87 -7.58 -6.88
CA LEU A 64 -0.13 -6.34 -7.19
C LEU A 64 1.33 -6.40 -6.68
N ALA A 65 1.57 -6.98 -5.50
CA ALA A 65 2.90 -7.03 -4.91
C ALA A 65 3.79 -8.16 -5.45
N GLN A 66 3.19 -9.28 -5.88
CA GLN A 66 3.91 -10.48 -6.30
C GLN A 66 5.01 -10.26 -7.36
N PRO A 67 4.76 -9.51 -8.46
CA PRO A 67 5.77 -9.31 -9.50
C PRO A 67 7.03 -8.63 -8.96
N ASP A 68 6.86 -7.56 -8.18
CA ASP A 68 7.96 -6.80 -7.59
C ASP A 68 8.69 -7.60 -6.53
N GLU A 69 7.96 -8.35 -5.69
CA GLU A 69 8.58 -9.27 -4.73
C GLU A 69 9.41 -10.35 -5.41
N ALA A 70 8.92 -10.92 -6.51
CA ALA A 70 9.63 -11.94 -7.27
C ALA A 70 10.89 -11.36 -7.93
N ALA A 71 10.77 -10.19 -8.57
CA ALA A 71 11.90 -9.47 -9.15
C ALA A 71 12.95 -9.13 -8.08
N TRP A 72 12.52 -8.58 -6.94
CA TRP A 72 13.41 -8.25 -5.83
C TRP A 72 14.10 -9.48 -5.26
N ARG A 73 13.40 -10.60 -5.07
CA ARG A 73 14.01 -11.87 -4.64
C ARG A 73 15.09 -12.34 -5.59
N GLN A 74 14.87 -12.21 -6.90
CA GLN A 74 15.86 -12.58 -7.91
C GLN A 74 17.08 -11.63 -7.89
N GLU A 75 16.85 -10.31 -7.84
CA GLU A 75 17.92 -9.30 -7.84
C GLU A 75 18.80 -9.40 -6.59
N ARG A 76 18.19 -9.66 -5.42
CA ARG A 76 18.93 -9.70 -4.16
C ARG A 76 19.79 -10.95 -3.98
N GLU A 77 19.51 -12.07 -4.69
CA GLU A 77 20.22 -13.35 -4.50
C GLU A 77 21.75 -13.19 -4.64
N ALA A 78 22.22 -12.35 -5.55
CA ALA A 78 23.63 -12.07 -5.74
C ALA A 78 24.32 -11.43 -4.51
N PHE A 79 23.54 -10.87 -3.59
CA PHE A 79 24.02 -10.13 -2.42
C PHE A 79 23.69 -10.82 -1.08
N VAL A 80 23.03 -11.98 -1.10
CA VAL A 80 22.67 -12.72 0.11
C VAL A 80 23.91 -13.42 0.68
N LEU A 81 24.34 -12.99 1.87
CA LEU A 81 25.50 -13.57 2.59
C LEU A 81 25.11 -14.70 3.56
N TYR A 82 23.83 -14.77 3.94
CA TYR A 82 23.33 -15.72 4.93
C TYR A 82 21.95 -16.24 4.51
N ARG A 83 21.73 -17.55 4.68
CA ARG A 83 20.47 -18.23 4.38
C ARG A 83 19.87 -18.80 5.64
#